data_AF-A0A3Q1F4C5-F1
#
_entry.id   AF-A0A3Q1F4C5-F1
#
_cell.length_a   1.000
_cell.length_b   1.000
_cell.length_c   1.000
_cell.angle_alpha   90.00
_cell.angle_beta   90.00
_cell.angle_gamma   90.00
#
_symmetry.space_group_name_H-M   'P 1'
#
loop_
_entity.id
_entity.type
_entity.pdbx_description
1 polymer ?
#
loop_
_entity_poly.entity_id
_entity_poly.type
_entity_poly.pdbx_seq_one_letter_code
_entity_poly.pdbx_strand_id
1 'polypeptide(L)'
;MENADDMSQVESLLSSSGYTSGIWFGLYSKINWKWSDGLTLSGAEYQDWRHDEPVFAMGQFCSYLNEYWITTKCGSERPSICYKGTQENREFVGVSKAMNFSEAQKYCRENYVDLATVTNAIENKQAKAQRPQRTPAWMGLFRDPELYWSDGSSFSWSNFGSGETKIRSITVICGFTSLKTSMKWRMGVCEDRKPFVCQLTVTRQVVKLRIDVGDSSVDLNDPAVKAEILK
;
A
#
# COMPACT_ATOMS: atom_id res chain seq x y z
N MET A 1 -10.78 -11.92 2.78
CA MET A 1 -11.15 -10.89 1.76
C MET A 1 -10.03 -10.78 0.73
N GLU A 2 -9.48 -11.91 0.31
CA GLU A 2 -8.29 -11.97 -0.55
C GLU A 2 -8.64 -12.30 -2.00
N ASN A 3 -9.92 -12.50 -2.29
CA ASN A 3 -10.47 -12.85 -3.60
C ASN A 3 -11.94 -12.40 -3.68
N ALA A 4 -12.57 -12.62 -4.84
CA ALA A 4 -13.97 -12.26 -5.07
C ALA A 4 -14.97 -13.04 -4.19
N ASP A 5 -14.73 -14.32 -3.93
CA ASP A 5 -15.63 -15.17 -3.15
C ASP A 5 -15.67 -14.72 -1.68
N ASP A 6 -14.53 -14.39 -1.10
CA ASP A 6 -14.45 -13.82 0.23
C ASP A 6 -15.23 -12.50 0.32
N MET A 7 -15.13 -11.65 -0.71
CA MET A 7 -15.85 -10.38 -0.76
C MET A 7 -17.36 -10.59 -0.78
N SER A 8 -17.85 -11.53 -1.59
CA SER A 8 -19.27 -11.89 -1.65
C SER A 8 -19.78 -12.47 -0.34
N GLN A 9 -18.98 -13.28 0.36
CA GLN A 9 -19.33 -13.79 1.69
C GLN A 9 -19.51 -12.66 2.71
N VAL A 10 -18.56 -11.71 2.74
CA VAL A 10 -18.65 -10.55 3.65
C VAL A 10 -19.83 -9.65 3.29
N GLU A 11 -20.08 -9.41 2.00
CA GLU A 11 -21.22 -8.61 1.53
C GLU A 11 -22.56 -9.23 1.97
N SER A 12 -22.70 -10.55 1.84
CA SER A 12 -23.88 -11.29 2.30
C SER A 12 -24.07 -11.17 3.82
N LEU A 13 -22.99 -11.33 4.59
CA LEU A 13 -23.01 -11.16 6.05
C LEU A 13 -23.47 -9.75 6.46
N LEU A 14 -22.92 -8.70 5.84
CA LEU A 14 -23.32 -7.32 6.10
C LEU A 14 -24.79 -7.06 5.74
N SER A 15 -25.23 -7.58 4.59
CA SER A 15 -26.61 -7.43 4.12
C SER A 15 -27.60 -8.11 5.08
N SER A 16 -27.28 -9.32 5.55
CA SER A 16 -28.13 -10.08 6.49
C SER A 16 -28.25 -9.43 7.87
N SER A 17 -27.20 -8.72 8.31
CA SER A 17 -27.20 -8.00 9.59
C SER A 17 -27.84 -6.60 9.52
N GLY A 18 -28.17 -6.12 8.32
CA GLY A 18 -28.65 -4.76 8.08
C GLY A 18 -27.57 -3.67 8.30
N TYR A 19 -26.30 -4.06 8.42
CA TYR A 19 -25.21 -3.13 8.68
C TYR A 19 -24.64 -2.55 7.38
N THR A 20 -24.80 -1.24 7.19
CA THR A 20 -24.40 -0.56 5.93
C THR A 20 -23.22 0.41 6.09
N SER A 21 -22.75 0.62 7.32
CA SER A 21 -21.63 1.51 7.62
C SER A 21 -20.27 0.84 7.34
N GLY A 22 -19.18 1.59 7.49
CA GLY A 22 -17.83 1.07 7.25
C GLY A 22 -17.44 0.01 8.27
N ILE A 23 -16.85 -1.09 7.81
CA ILE A 23 -16.26 -2.14 8.62
C ILE A 23 -14.75 -2.25 8.41
N TRP A 24 -14.01 -2.57 9.46
CA TRP A 24 -12.59 -2.92 9.38
C TRP A 24 -12.40 -4.36 8.90
N PHE A 25 -11.31 -4.57 8.18
CA PHE A 25 -10.79 -5.90 7.88
C PHE A 25 -9.26 -5.89 8.04
N GLY A 26 -8.62 -7.05 8.00
CA GLY A 26 -7.22 -7.24 8.39
C GLY A 26 -6.15 -6.55 7.53
N LEU A 27 -6.51 -5.74 6.54
CA LEU A 27 -5.54 -5.04 5.70
C LEU A 27 -5.06 -3.77 6.39
N TYR A 28 -3.76 -3.53 6.37
CA TYR A 28 -3.17 -2.26 6.82
C TYR A 28 -2.00 -1.85 5.93
N SER A 29 -1.65 -0.56 5.96
CA SER A 29 -0.50 0.01 5.26
C SER A 29 0.37 0.79 6.24
N LYS A 30 1.67 0.54 6.23
CA LYS A 30 2.65 1.38 6.92
C LYS A 30 3.05 2.55 6.03
N ILE A 31 3.21 3.73 6.60
CA ILE A 31 3.55 4.95 5.88
C ILE A 31 5.04 5.24 6.09
N ASN A 32 5.89 4.75 5.18
CA ASN A 32 7.33 5.05 5.23
C ASN A 32 7.77 5.80 3.97
N TRP A 33 7.93 7.11 4.09
CA TRP A 33 8.55 7.95 3.06
C TRP A 33 10.06 7.74 3.03
N LYS A 34 10.62 7.61 1.82
CA LYS A 34 12.02 7.33 1.56
C LYS A 34 12.54 8.26 0.47
N TRP A 35 13.82 8.61 0.57
CA TRP A 35 14.54 9.27 -0.51
C TRP A 35 15.11 8.25 -1.48
N SER A 36 15.04 8.56 -2.77
CA SER A 36 15.49 7.70 -3.85
C SER A 36 17.00 7.43 -3.83
N ASP A 37 17.79 8.33 -3.26
CA ASP A 37 19.24 8.19 -3.06
C ASP A 37 19.63 7.25 -1.90
N GLY A 38 18.64 6.68 -1.19
CA GLY A 38 18.86 5.77 -0.07
C GLY A 38 19.15 6.45 1.27
N LEU A 39 19.01 7.78 1.38
CA LEU A 39 19.16 8.47 2.66
C LEU A 39 17.98 8.14 3.59
N THR A 40 18.24 7.33 4.61
CA THR A 40 17.21 6.85 5.57
C THR A 40 17.35 7.39 7.00
N LEU A 41 18.23 8.36 7.28
CA LEU A 41 18.42 8.97 8.62
C LEU A 41 18.10 10.46 8.62
N SER A 42 17.33 10.92 9.63
CA SER A 42 16.99 12.29 10.10
C SER A 42 16.67 13.41 9.10
N GLY A 43 17.05 13.32 7.83
CA GLY A 43 16.71 14.25 6.75
C GLY A 43 15.29 14.09 6.19
N ALA A 44 14.51 13.14 6.71
CA ALA A 44 13.06 13.06 6.48
C ALA A 44 12.24 13.85 7.53
N GLU A 45 12.89 14.47 8.52
CA GLU A 45 12.23 15.35 9.49
C GLU A 45 11.75 16.64 8.84
N TYR A 46 12.54 17.18 7.91
CA TYR A 46 12.10 18.32 7.12
C TYR A 46 11.08 17.87 6.08
N GLN A 47 9.90 18.47 6.15
CA GLN A 47 8.83 18.23 5.20
C GLN A 47 8.16 19.56 4.86
N ASP A 48 7.94 19.78 3.57
CA ASP A 48 7.27 20.99 3.06
C ASP A 48 6.00 20.62 2.28
N TRP A 49 5.23 19.70 2.84
CA TRP A 49 3.95 19.27 2.28
C TRP A 49 2.97 20.43 2.16
N ARG A 50 2.16 20.39 1.11
CA ARG A 50 0.96 21.24 1.02
C ARG A 50 0.03 20.93 2.20
N HIS A 51 -0.78 21.90 2.65
CA HIS A 51 -1.66 21.79 3.84
C HIS A 51 -2.53 20.50 3.95
N ASP A 52 -2.88 19.88 2.82
CA ASP A 52 -3.71 18.66 2.78
C ASP A 52 -2.93 17.39 2.39
N GLU A 53 -1.61 17.50 2.30
CA GLU A 53 -0.68 16.44 1.97
C GLU A 53 0.09 15.95 3.23
N PRO A 54 0.67 14.73 3.18
CA PRO A 54 0.45 13.74 2.14
C PRO A 54 -0.95 13.13 2.23
N VAL A 55 -1.47 12.71 1.07
CA VAL A 55 -2.66 11.85 0.97
C VAL A 55 -2.26 10.42 0.66
N PHE A 56 -3.08 9.47 1.09
CA PHE A 56 -3.07 8.12 0.57
C PHE A 56 -4.15 7.99 -0.50
N ALA A 57 -3.72 7.70 -1.72
CA ALA A 57 -4.59 7.23 -2.78
C ALA A 57 -3.88 6.07 -3.48
N MET A 58 -4.61 5.02 -3.83
CA MET A 58 -3.99 3.86 -4.46
C MET A 58 -3.29 4.27 -5.76
N GLY A 59 -1.99 4.01 -5.84
CA GLY A 59 -1.13 4.38 -6.97
C GLY A 59 -0.48 5.77 -6.87
N GLN A 60 -0.82 6.60 -5.87
CA GLN A 60 -0.17 7.90 -5.63
C GLN A 60 0.93 7.76 -4.56
N PHE A 61 2.11 7.32 -4.99
CA PHE A 61 3.22 7.00 -4.07
C PHE A 61 4.52 7.78 -4.36
N CYS A 62 4.49 8.67 -5.34
CA CYS A 62 5.64 9.48 -5.74
C CYS A 62 5.33 10.96 -5.54
N SER A 63 6.35 11.74 -5.16
CA SER A 63 6.16 13.16 -4.85
C SER A 63 6.83 14.05 -5.87
N TYR A 64 6.22 15.20 -6.13
CA TYR A 64 6.80 16.25 -6.93
C TYR A 64 6.87 17.56 -6.14
N LEU A 65 7.82 18.41 -6.55
CA LEU A 65 8.01 19.74 -6.03
C LEU A 65 7.29 20.77 -6.90
N ASN A 66 6.40 21.54 -6.29
CA ASN A 66 5.84 22.77 -6.85
C ASN A 66 6.16 23.95 -5.90
N GLU A 67 5.16 24.71 -5.46
CA GLU A 67 5.32 25.63 -4.32
C GLU A 67 5.48 24.89 -3.00
N TYR A 68 4.90 23.69 -2.90
CA TYR A 68 5.00 22.74 -1.79
C TYR A 68 5.13 21.32 -2.36
N TRP A 69 5.41 20.35 -1.50
CA TRP A 69 5.49 18.94 -1.86
C TRP A 69 4.09 18.35 -1.99
N ILE A 70 3.87 17.58 -3.05
CA ILE A 70 2.57 16.99 -3.38
C ILE A 70 2.78 15.56 -3.86
N THR A 71 1.91 14.64 -3.43
CA THR A 71 1.92 13.25 -3.87
C THR A 71 1.14 13.07 -5.18
N THR A 72 1.54 12.12 -6.01
CA THR A 72 0.85 11.84 -7.28
C THR A 72 1.19 10.45 -7.82
N LYS A 73 0.53 10.09 -8.92
CA LYS A 73 0.77 8.83 -9.62
C LYS A 73 2.16 8.80 -10.22
N CYS A 74 2.96 7.80 -9.86
CA CYS A 74 4.33 7.62 -10.32
C CYS A 74 4.48 7.53 -11.85
N GLY A 75 3.42 7.07 -12.55
CA GLY A 75 3.38 6.99 -14.00
C GLY A 75 3.13 8.32 -14.73
N SER A 76 2.91 9.42 -14.03
CA SER A 76 2.69 10.73 -14.66
C SER A 76 3.98 11.27 -15.30
N GLU A 77 3.90 11.91 -16.45
CA GLU A 77 5.08 12.51 -17.06
C GLU A 77 5.34 13.92 -16.51
N ARG A 78 6.55 14.17 -15.99
CA ARG A 78 6.97 15.49 -15.49
C ARG A 78 8.46 15.72 -15.72
N PRO A 79 8.90 16.98 -15.84
CA PRO A 79 10.29 17.34 -15.64
C PRO A 79 10.79 16.85 -14.27
N SER A 80 12.10 16.84 -14.06
CA SER A 80 12.69 16.40 -12.79
C SER A 80 13.74 17.36 -12.28
N ILE A 81 14.02 17.27 -10.99
CA ILE A 81 15.18 17.90 -10.36
C ILE A 81 16.10 16.76 -9.94
N CYS A 82 17.31 16.73 -10.48
CA CYS A 82 18.37 15.86 -10.02
C CYS A 82 19.28 16.60 -9.02
N TYR A 83 20.18 15.89 -8.37
CA TYR A 83 21.32 16.52 -7.69
C TYR A 83 22.64 15.87 -8.08
N LYS A 84 23.72 16.65 -7.97
CA LYS A 84 25.11 16.22 -8.07
C LYS A 84 25.89 16.68 -6.83
N GLY A 85 27.12 16.19 -6.66
CA GLY A 85 27.93 16.46 -5.46
C GLY A 85 27.79 15.35 -4.42
N THR A 86 27.96 15.68 -3.14
CA THR A 86 27.83 14.72 -2.03
C THR A 86 26.50 14.92 -1.29
N GLN A 87 26.17 14.03 -0.36
CA GLN A 87 24.94 14.16 0.44
C GLN A 87 24.97 15.38 1.38
N GLU A 88 26.16 15.85 1.77
CA GLU A 88 26.36 17.03 2.63
C GLU A 88 26.39 18.34 1.83
N ASN A 89 26.70 18.27 0.53
CA ASN A 89 26.82 19.43 -0.34
C ASN A 89 26.21 19.13 -1.72
N ARG A 90 24.88 19.14 -1.76
CA ARG A 90 24.10 18.88 -2.98
C ARG A 90 23.99 20.14 -3.83
N GLU A 91 24.24 20.00 -5.13
CA GLU A 91 23.88 21.00 -6.13
C GLU A 91 22.72 20.47 -6.98
N PHE A 92 21.60 21.17 -6.97
CA PHE A 92 20.39 20.77 -7.71
C PHE A 92 20.47 21.18 -9.18
N VAL A 93 19.96 20.31 -10.07
CA VAL A 93 19.94 20.53 -11.52
C VAL A 93 18.56 20.20 -12.07
N GLY A 94 17.94 21.15 -12.76
CA GLY A 94 16.68 20.95 -13.45
C GLY A 94 16.83 20.20 -14.77
N VAL A 95 15.97 19.21 -15.00
CA VAL A 95 15.90 18.44 -16.25
C VAL A 95 14.52 18.62 -16.87
N SER A 96 14.47 19.35 -17.99
CA SER A 96 13.20 19.73 -18.66
C SER A 96 12.47 18.56 -19.32
N LYS A 97 13.15 17.43 -19.57
CA LYS A 97 12.55 16.27 -20.23
C LYS A 97 11.47 15.66 -19.33
N ALA A 98 10.23 15.59 -19.83
CA ALA A 98 9.13 14.97 -19.12
C ALA A 98 9.26 13.44 -19.19
N MET A 99 9.23 12.79 -18.02
CA MET A 99 9.40 11.35 -17.84
C MET A 99 8.53 10.87 -16.68
N ASN A 100 8.20 9.58 -16.63
CA ASN A 100 7.63 9.02 -15.41
C ASN A 100 8.68 8.96 -14.29
N PHE A 101 8.27 8.71 -13.05
CA PHE A 101 9.16 8.77 -11.89
C PHE A 101 10.38 7.84 -12.02
N SER A 102 10.17 6.60 -12.46
CA SER A 102 11.24 5.60 -12.58
C SER A 102 12.23 5.96 -13.69
N GLU A 103 11.74 6.45 -14.83
CA GLU A 103 12.56 6.95 -15.93
C GLU A 103 13.37 8.19 -15.53
N ALA A 104 12.74 9.12 -14.81
CA ALA A 104 13.42 10.32 -14.30
C ALA A 104 14.52 9.97 -13.29
N GLN A 105 14.24 9.03 -12.38
CA GLN A 105 15.24 8.52 -11.43
C GLN A 105 16.41 7.87 -12.17
N LYS A 106 16.12 7.00 -13.14
CA LYS A 106 17.14 6.36 -13.96
C LYS A 106 18.00 7.40 -14.68
N TYR A 107 17.37 8.39 -15.31
CA TYR A 107 18.06 9.48 -15.98
C TYR A 107 18.99 10.24 -15.03
N CYS A 108 18.49 10.59 -13.83
CA CYS A 108 19.31 11.28 -12.84
C CYS A 108 20.50 10.45 -12.38
N ARG A 109 20.36 9.12 -12.24
CA ARG A 109 21.48 8.23 -11.85
C ARG A 109 22.51 8.02 -12.97
N GLU A 110 22.08 8.11 -14.22
CA GLU A 110 22.97 7.97 -15.38
C GLU A 110 23.78 9.25 -15.65
N ASN A 111 23.26 10.43 -15.26
CA ASN A 111 23.84 11.73 -15.61
C ASN A 111 24.30 12.55 -14.39
N TYR A 112 23.83 12.21 -13.19
CA TYR A 112 24.07 12.89 -11.92
C TYR A 112 24.14 11.82 -10.79
N VAL A 113 23.75 12.16 -9.56
CA VAL A 113 23.71 11.19 -8.45
C VAL A 113 22.33 10.51 -8.35
N ASP A 114 21.26 11.28 -8.11
CA ASP A 114 19.88 10.78 -8.08
C ASP A 114 18.90 11.97 -8.26
N LEU A 115 17.59 11.71 -8.19
CA LEU A 115 16.57 12.74 -8.00
C LEU A 115 16.84 13.54 -6.73
N ALA A 116 16.36 14.77 -6.69
CA ALA A 116 16.61 15.71 -5.60
C ALA A 116 16.16 15.18 -4.24
N THR A 117 17.12 15.02 -3.33
CA THR A 117 16.90 14.83 -1.90
C THR A 117 16.95 16.18 -1.20
N VAL A 118 15.93 16.49 -0.40
CA VAL A 118 15.78 17.81 0.25
C VAL A 118 15.59 17.63 1.75
N THR A 119 16.59 18.00 2.52
CA THR A 119 16.68 17.74 3.97
C THR A 119 16.48 18.99 4.84
N ASN A 120 16.41 20.18 4.23
CA ASN A 120 16.21 21.43 4.95
C ASN A 120 15.61 22.54 4.05
N ALA A 121 15.22 23.66 4.67
CA ALA A 121 14.57 24.77 3.98
C ALA A 121 15.45 25.49 2.94
N ILE A 122 16.78 25.50 3.13
CA ILE A 122 17.72 26.11 2.18
C ILE A 122 17.76 25.26 0.92
N GLU A 123 17.97 23.96 1.06
CA GLU A 123 17.93 23.00 -0.05
C GLU A 123 16.58 23.06 -0.78
N ASN A 124 15.47 23.15 -0.04
CA ASN A 124 14.13 23.25 -0.64
C ASN A 124 13.98 24.49 -1.51
N LYS A 125 14.49 25.65 -1.07
CA LYS A 125 14.48 26.87 -1.86
C LYS A 125 15.36 26.74 -3.11
N GLN A 126 16.53 26.11 -2.98
CA GLN A 126 17.44 25.87 -4.11
C GLN A 126 16.82 24.93 -5.14
N ALA A 127 16.24 23.80 -4.70
CA ALA A 127 15.52 22.86 -5.57
C ALA A 127 14.33 23.54 -6.29
N LYS A 128 13.54 24.35 -5.57
CA LYS A 128 12.43 25.12 -6.16
C LYS A 128 12.90 26.06 -7.28
N ALA A 129 14.09 26.66 -7.14
CA ALA A 129 14.67 27.55 -8.13
C ALA A 129 15.16 26.80 -9.39
N GLN A 130 15.45 25.51 -9.28
CA GLN A 130 15.90 24.66 -10.39
C GLN A 130 14.74 24.02 -11.17
N ARG A 131 13.48 24.28 -10.80
CA ARG A 131 12.32 23.75 -11.54
C ARG A 131 12.31 24.26 -12.98
N PRO A 132 12.35 23.37 -13.99
CA PRO A 132 12.28 23.77 -15.39
C PRO A 132 11.02 24.56 -15.70
N GLN A 133 11.19 25.77 -16.23
CA GLN A 133 10.09 26.70 -16.55
C GLN A 133 9.13 26.96 -15.38
N ARG A 134 9.58 26.79 -14.12
CA ARG A 134 8.75 26.88 -12.90
C ARG A 134 7.57 25.90 -12.88
N THR A 135 7.63 24.84 -13.67
CA THR A 135 6.60 23.78 -13.69
C THR A 135 6.81 22.77 -12.56
N PRO A 136 5.79 22.00 -12.18
CA PRO A 136 5.94 20.92 -11.21
C PRO A 136 6.95 19.87 -11.68
N ALA A 137 7.91 19.54 -10.84
CA ALA A 137 9.01 18.64 -11.21
C ALA A 137 9.19 17.52 -10.18
N TRP A 138 9.55 16.32 -10.65
CA TRP A 138 9.86 15.20 -9.79
C TRP A 138 10.98 15.52 -8.81
N MET A 139 10.83 15.00 -7.58
CA MET A 139 11.86 14.97 -6.55
C MET A 139 12.04 13.54 -6.06
N GLY A 140 13.09 13.26 -5.29
CA GLY A 140 13.44 11.90 -4.90
C GLY A 140 12.54 11.28 -3.81
N LEU A 141 11.53 11.99 -3.33
CA LEU A 141 10.67 11.52 -2.25
C LEU A 141 9.58 10.59 -2.78
N PHE A 142 9.54 9.36 -2.27
CA PHE A 142 8.55 8.37 -2.64
C PHE A 142 8.28 7.41 -1.47
N ARG A 143 7.32 6.51 -1.65
CA ARG A 143 7.11 5.39 -0.73
C ARG A 143 6.67 4.16 -1.50
N ASP A 144 6.79 3.02 -0.87
CA ASP A 144 6.13 1.80 -1.33
C ASP A 144 4.68 1.77 -0.79
N PRO A 145 3.77 1.01 -1.41
CA PRO A 145 2.42 0.82 -0.88
C PRO A 145 2.42 0.22 0.54
N GLU A 146 3.40 -0.67 0.83
CA GLU A 146 3.59 -1.34 2.12
C GLU A 146 2.27 -1.89 2.70
N LEU A 147 1.54 -2.64 1.88
CA LEU A 147 0.24 -3.24 2.21
C LEU A 147 0.46 -4.65 2.79
N TYR A 148 -0.17 -4.91 3.93
CA TYR A 148 -0.01 -6.15 4.68
C TYR A 148 -1.35 -6.64 5.20
N TRP A 149 -1.49 -7.96 5.26
CA TRP A 149 -2.57 -8.61 5.99
C TRP A 149 -2.15 -8.89 7.43
N SER A 150 -3.07 -8.73 8.37
CA SER A 150 -2.85 -8.93 9.81
C SER A 150 -2.50 -10.36 10.19
N ASP A 151 -2.83 -11.34 9.34
CA ASP A 151 -2.48 -12.75 9.51
C ASP A 151 -1.12 -13.11 8.87
N GLY A 152 -0.47 -12.15 8.21
CA GLY A 152 0.81 -12.34 7.52
C GLY A 152 0.70 -12.94 6.12
N SER A 153 -0.50 -13.11 5.57
CA SER A 153 -0.68 -13.59 4.20
C SER A 153 -0.12 -12.61 3.15
N SER A 154 0.21 -13.11 1.97
CA SER A 154 0.75 -12.29 0.89
C SER A 154 -0.33 -11.45 0.23
N PHE A 155 -0.05 -10.16 0.01
CA PHE A 155 -0.94 -9.28 -0.74
C PHE A 155 -0.81 -9.52 -2.26
N SER A 156 -1.82 -10.13 -2.89
CA SER A 156 -1.82 -10.46 -4.34
C SER A 156 -3.04 -9.95 -5.10
N TRP A 157 -4.12 -9.59 -4.40
CA TRP A 157 -5.38 -9.16 -4.98
C TRP A 157 -5.96 -7.99 -4.19
N SER A 158 -6.69 -7.10 -4.88
CA SER A 158 -7.34 -5.98 -4.22
C SER A 158 -8.60 -5.51 -4.93
N ASN A 159 -9.51 -4.91 -4.15
CA ASN A 159 -10.71 -4.26 -4.65
C ASN A 159 -10.75 -2.78 -4.28
N PHE A 160 -9.61 -2.08 -4.35
CA PHE A 160 -9.55 -0.66 -4.03
C PHE A 160 -10.53 0.16 -4.88
N GLY A 161 -11.28 1.03 -4.20
CA GLY A 161 -12.07 2.06 -4.85
C GLY A 161 -11.25 3.30 -5.14
N SER A 162 -11.88 4.25 -5.84
CA SER A 162 -11.39 5.63 -5.84
C SER A 162 -11.62 6.28 -4.48
N GLY A 163 -10.71 7.17 -4.12
CA GLY A 163 -10.76 7.93 -2.89
C GLY A 163 -9.37 8.26 -2.39
N GLU A 164 -9.29 9.33 -1.61
CA GLU A 164 -8.06 9.78 -0.97
C GLU A 164 -8.30 9.90 0.53
N THR A 165 -7.28 9.56 1.31
CA THR A 165 -7.30 9.67 2.76
C THR A 165 -6.16 10.57 3.18
N LYS A 166 -6.48 11.67 3.87
CA LYS A 166 -5.46 12.55 4.42
C LYS A 166 -4.69 11.80 5.50
N ILE A 167 -3.40 11.55 5.28
CA ILE A 167 -2.56 10.81 6.22
C ILE A 167 -1.75 11.75 7.10
N ARG A 168 -1.27 12.90 6.58
CA ARG A 168 -0.49 13.86 7.38
C ARG A 168 0.66 13.15 8.13
N SER A 169 0.63 13.13 9.46
CA SER A 169 1.63 12.49 10.33
C SER A 169 1.27 11.05 10.74
N ILE A 170 0.21 10.48 10.19
CA ILE A 170 -0.20 9.08 10.47
C ILE A 170 0.83 8.13 9.88
N THR A 171 1.25 7.16 10.69
CA THR A 171 2.27 6.16 10.32
C THR A 171 1.67 4.82 9.91
N VAL A 172 0.41 4.55 10.23
CA VAL A 172 -0.32 3.34 9.85
C VAL A 172 -1.77 3.69 9.50
N ILE A 173 -2.26 3.17 8.39
CA ILE A 173 -3.67 3.26 7.99
C ILE A 173 -4.25 1.87 7.78
N CYS A 174 -5.54 1.72 8.03
CA CYS A 174 -6.23 0.44 8.04
C CYS A 174 -7.26 0.36 6.90
N GLY A 175 -7.52 -0.84 6.39
CA GLY A 175 -8.44 -1.10 5.29
C GLY A 175 -9.87 -1.27 5.78
N PHE A 176 -10.79 -0.47 5.24
CA PHE A 176 -12.22 -0.60 5.47
C PHE A 176 -13.02 -0.72 4.17
N THR A 177 -14.23 -1.25 4.30
CA THR A 177 -15.20 -1.27 3.21
C THR A 177 -16.62 -1.08 3.73
N SER A 178 -17.58 -0.87 2.83
CA SER A 178 -19.00 -0.71 3.17
C SER A 178 -19.89 -1.09 2.00
N LEU A 179 -21.15 -1.45 2.30
CA LEU A 179 -22.19 -1.63 1.28
C LEU A 179 -22.46 -0.35 0.49
N LYS A 180 -22.37 0.83 1.14
CA LYS A 180 -22.53 2.14 0.49
C LYS A 180 -21.49 2.42 -0.60
N THR A 181 -20.35 1.73 -0.54
CA THR A 181 -19.27 1.84 -1.52
C THR A 181 -19.17 0.61 -2.41
N SER A 182 -20.24 -0.19 -2.52
CA SER A 182 -20.26 -1.44 -3.30
C SER A 182 -19.05 -2.33 -2.98
N MET A 183 -18.74 -2.43 -1.69
CA MET A 183 -17.64 -3.24 -1.17
C MET A 183 -16.24 -2.85 -1.69
N LYS A 184 -16.08 -1.64 -2.25
CA LYS A 184 -14.78 -1.09 -2.60
C LYS A 184 -13.96 -0.79 -1.36
N TRP A 185 -12.67 -1.11 -1.41
CA TRP A 185 -11.76 -0.89 -0.30
C TRP A 185 -11.28 0.54 -0.26
N ARG A 186 -11.14 1.04 0.95
CA ARG A 186 -10.53 2.34 1.25
C ARG A 186 -9.60 2.17 2.43
N MET A 187 -8.62 3.06 2.55
CA MET A 187 -7.78 3.11 3.75
C MET A 187 -8.23 4.26 4.64
N GLY A 188 -8.17 4.10 5.95
CA GLY A 188 -8.58 5.11 6.93
C GLY A 188 -7.68 5.12 8.14
N VAL A 189 -7.93 6.09 9.03
CA VAL A 189 -7.26 6.20 10.33
C VAL A 189 -7.65 4.99 11.17
N CYS A 190 -6.67 4.19 11.61
CA CYS A 190 -6.91 2.91 12.30
C CYS A 190 -7.68 3.07 13.61
N GLU A 191 -7.55 4.23 14.25
CA GLU A 191 -8.14 4.57 15.54
C GLU A 191 -9.66 4.86 15.45
N ASP A 192 -10.22 4.99 14.23
CA ASP A 192 -11.67 5.12 14.09
C ASP A 192 -12.39 3.88 14.63
N ARG A 193 -13.39 4.09 15.48
CA ARG A 193 -14.25 3.00 15.97
C ARG A 193 -15.17 2.52 14.84
N LYS A 194 -14.97 1.28 14.40
CA LYS A 194 -15.85 0.57 13.46
C LYS A 194 -15.95 -0.90 13.86
N PRO A 195 -17.06 -1.59 13.58
CA PRO A 195 -17.10 -3.04 13.62
C PRO A 195 -16.07 -3.64 12.67
N PHE A 196 -15.71 -4.89 12.89
CA PHE A 196 -14.71 -5.58 12.10
C PHE A 196 -15.18 -6.98 11.72
N VAL A 197 -14.60 -7.53 10.66
CA VAL A 197 -14.83 -8.92 10.25
C VAL A 197 -13.57 -9.74 10.51
N CYS A 198 -13.76 -10.92 11.10
CA CYS A 198 -12.70 -11.89 11.33
C CYS A 198 -12.79 -13.03 10.30
N GLN A 199 -11.62 -13.51 9.89
CA GLN A 199 -11.50 -14.75 9.13
C GLN A 199 -11.15 -15.88 10.09
N LEU A 200 -11.94 -16.96 10.07
CA LEU A 200 -11.66 -18.17 10.84
C LEU A 200 -10.93 -19.15 9.94
N THR A 201 -9.68 -19.45 10.26
CA THR A 201 -8.96 -20.59 9.67
C THR A 201 -9.46 -21.87 10.33
N VAL A 202 -10.40 -22.56 9.67
CA VAL A 202 -10.82 -23.88 10.12
C VAL A 202 -9.72 -24.88 9.78
N THR A 203 -8.89 -25.23 10.75
CA THR A 203 -7.96 -26.35 10.60
C THR A 203 -8.77 -27.64 10.56
N ARG A 204 -8.93 -28.23 9.37
CA ARG A 204 -9.53 -29.55 9.24
C ARG A 204 -8.56 -30.59 9.79
N GLN A 205 -8.80 -31.05 11.01
CA GLN A 205 -8.08 -32.21 11.55
C GLN A 205 -8.56 -33.45 10.80
N VAL A 206 -7.69 -34.01 9.95
CA VAL A 206 -7.96 -35.28 9.26
C VAL A 206 -7.30 -36.38 10.09
N VAL A 207 -8.12 -37.13 10.83
CA VAL A 207 -7.66 -38.36 11.49
C VAL A 207 -7.60 -39.46 10.44
N LYS A 208 -6.39 -39.88 10.06
CA LYS A 208 -6.19 -41.06 9.21
C LYS A 208 -6.12 -42.30 10.10
N LEU A 209 -7.20 -43.07 10.12
CA LEU A 209 -7.24 -44.38 10.75
C LEU A 209 -6.74 -45.43 9.74
N ARG A 210 -5.78 -46.26 10.16
CA ARG A 210 -5.43 -47.49 9.45
C ARG A 210 -6.15 -48.63 10.15
N ILE A 211 -7.10 -49.23 9.46
CA ILE A 211 -7.89 -50.35 9.98
C ILE A 211 -7.25 -51.62 9.43
N ASP A 212 -6.82 -52.51 10.33
CA ASP A 212 -6.33 -53.84 9.97
C ASP A 212 -7.51 -54.82 10.07
N VAL A 213 -7.86 -55.42 8.94
CA VAL A 213 -9.03 -56.29 8.84
C VAL A 213 -8.53 -57.72 8.94
N GLY A 214 -8.78 -58.37 10.09
CA GLY A 214 -8.41 -59.78 10.31
C GLY A 214 -9.18 -60.77 9.43
N ASP A 215 -10.24 -60.32 8.76
CA ASP A 215 -11.06 -61.09 7.83
C ASP A 215 -11.05 -60.45 6.44
N SER A 216 -10.44 -61.13 5.47
CA SER A 216 -10.29 -60.65 4.09
C SER A 216 -11.60 -60.48 3.31
N SER A 217 -12.74 -60.89 3.87
CA SER A 217 -14.06 -60.77 3.24
C SER A 217 -14.73 -59.40 3.45
N VAL A 218 -14.22 -58.57 4.36
CA VAL A 218 -14.80 -57.24 4.63
C VAL A 218 -14.23 -56.20 3.66
N ASP A 219 -15.10 -55.64 2.82
CA ASP A 219 -14.76 -54.52 1.95
C ASP A 219 -14.95 -53.18 2.67
N LEU A 220 -13.83 -52.53 3.00
CA LEU A 220 -13.83 -51.19 3.62
C LEU A 220 -14.36 -50.09 2.69
N ASN A 221 -14.58 -50.38 1.40
CA ASN A 221 -15.20 -49.43 0.49
C ASN A 221 -16.73 -49.48 0.50
N ASP A 222 -17.33 -50.53 1.08
CA ASP A 222 -18.77 -50.70 1.19
C ASP A 222 -19.41 -49.53 2.00
N PRO A 223 -20.47 -48.89 1.48
CA PRO A 223 -21.14 -47.77 2.16
C PRO A 223 -21.71 -48.12 3.54
N ALA A 224 -22.21 -49.34 3.75
CA ALA A 224 -22.75 -49.80 5.02
C ALA A 224 -21.63 -49.98 6.05
N VAL A 225 -20.49 -50.57 5.65
CA VAL A 225 -19.30 -50.73 6.50
C VAL A 225 -18.73 -49.36 6.89
N LYS A 226 -18.64 -48.42 5.95
CA LYS A 226 -18.23 -47.03 6.23
C LYS A 226 -19.17 -46.33 7.23
N ALA A 227 -20.48 -46.54 7.10
CA ALA A 227 -21.46 -45.94 8.01
C ALA A 227 -21.37 -46.49 9.44
N GLU A 228 -20.96 -47.76 9.59
CA GLU A 228 -20.75 -48.38 10.90
C GLU A 228 -19.44 -47.93 11.57
N ILE A 229 -18.36 -47.77 10.80
CA ILE A 229 -17.06 -47.26 11.28
C ILE A 229 -17.13 -45.78 11.74
N LEU A 230 -18.03 -45.00 11.13
CA LEU A 230 -18.16 -43.55 11.37
C LEU A 230 -19.18 -43.17 12.46
N LYS A 231 -19.80 -44.15 13.14
CA LYS A 231 -20.65 -43.91 14.32
C LYS A 231 -19.82 -43.60 15.56
#